data_AF-A0A945ET56-F1
#
_entry.id   AF-A0A945ET56-F1
#
_cell.length_a   1.000
_cell.length_b   1.000
_cell.length_c   1.000
_cell.angle_alpha   90.00
_cell.angle_beta   90.00
_cell.angle_gamma   90.00
#
_symmetry.space_group_name_H-M   'P 1'
#
loop_
_entity.id
_entity.type
_entity.pdbx_description
1 polymer ?
#
loop_
_entity_poly.entity_id
_entity_poly.type
_entity_poly.pdbx_seq_one_letter_code
_entity_poly.pdbx_strand_id
1 'polypeptide(L)'
;MIDTIVLALSPDMYQVTEPDRFVPSARWILSRVKTIGHGIRSKQNPTKKELLQGVYKPRLTLSQRISPLGHTEAMLKIELSLPKLVFGNNFEELRYKDFEALNQKLVSTLKIMGVIVSP
;
A
#
# COMPACT_ATOMS: atom_id res chain seq x y z
N MET A 1 -9.41 11.03 -16.71
CA MET A 1 -8.67 9.76 -16.70
C MET A 1 -7.85 9.71 -15.41
N ILE A 2 -8.03 8.68 -14.57
CA ILE A 2 -7.24 8.49 -13.36
C ILE A 2 -6.39 7.23 -13.59
N ASP A 3 -5.12 7.43 -13.93
CA ASP A 3 -4.25 6.29 -14.28
C ASP A 3 -3.47 5.79 -13.08
N THR A 4 -2.85 6.71 -12.35
CA THR A 4 -1.96 6.42 -11.22
C THR A 4 -2.34 7.31 -10.05
N ILE A 5 -2.57 6.68 -8.89
CA ILE A 5 -2.91 7.39 -7.66
C ILE A 5 -1.95 7.03 -6.54
N VAL A 6 -1.97 7.87 -5.52
CA VAL A 6 -1.35 7.61 -4.24
C VAL A 6 -2.42 7.69 -3.17
N LEU A 7 -2.63 6.60 -2.46
CA LEU A 7 -3.45 6.58 -1.24
C LEU A 7 -2.54 6.69 -0.01
N ALA A 8 -3.05 7.41 0.98
CA ALA A 8 -2.33 7.81 2.18
C ALA A 8 -3.21 7.44 3.37
N LEU A 9 -2.88 6.35 4.05
CA LEU A 9 -3.69 5.79 5.13
C LEU A 9 -3.05 6.06 6.49
N SER A 10 -3.88 6.55 7.41
CA SER A 10 -3.55 6.74 8.82
C SER A 10 -3.63 5.41 9.59
N PRO A 11 -3.00 5.29 10.78
CA PRO A 11 -2.93 4.03 11.54
C PRO A 11 -4.28 3.36 11.84
N ASP A 12 -5.38 4.11 11.89
CA ASP A 12 -6.75 3.65 12.12
C ASP A 12 -7.41 3.03 10.87
N MET A 13 -6.85 3.26 9.69
CA MET A 13 -7.41 2.83 8.40
C MET A 13 -6.84 1.49 7.92
N TYR A 14 -5.81 0.96 8.57
CA TYR A 14 -5.15 -0.28 8.13
C TYR A 14 -4.57 -1.10 9.29
N GLN A 15 -4.34 -2.38 9.01
CA GLN A 15 -3.61 -3.29 9.87
C GLN A 15 -2.59 -4.09 9.03
N VAL A 16 -1.32 -4.06 9.44
CA VAL A 16 -0.27 -4.91 8.83
C VAL A 16 -0.27 -6.26 9.55
N THR A 17 -0.64 -7.31 8.84
CA THR A 17 -0.69 -8.69 9.38
C THR A 17 0.63 -9.43 9.20
N GLU A 18 1.39 -9.12 8.14
CA GLU A 18 2.67 -9.78 7.81
C GLU A 18 3.79 -8.73 7.65
N PRO A 19 4.31 -8.17 8.75
CA PRO A 19 5.21 -7.03 8.70
C PRO A 19 6.57 -7.34 8.06
N ASP A 20 7.01 -8.59 8.09
CA ASP A 20 8.30 -9.03 7.53
C ASP A 20 8.29 -9.16 6.00
N ARG A 21 7.13 -8.95 5.34
CA ARG A 21 7.06 -8.79 3.89
C ARG A 21 7.53 -7.43 3.40
N PHE A 22 7.66 -6.46 4.31
CA PHE A 22 8.29 -5.18 4.02
C PHE A 22 9.80 -5.28 4.24
N VAL A 23 10.55 -4.46 3.48
CA VAL A 23 12.00 -4.36 3.57
C VAL A 23 12.41 -2.91 3.83
N PRO A 24 13.05 -2.59 4.98
CA PRO A 24 13.15 -3.43 6.18
C PRO A 24 11.77 -3.75 6.78
N SER A 25 11.68 -4.73 7.69
CA SER A 25 10.42 -5.17 8.31
C SER A 25 9.59 -4.00 8.84
N ALA A 26 8.27 -4.02 8.63
CA ALA A 26 7.38 -2.98 9.13
C ALA A 26 7.36 -2.89 10.67
N ARG A 27 7.83 -3.93 11.37
CA ARG A 27 7.95 -3.95 12.85
C ARG A 27 8.78 -2.77 13.38
N TRP A 28 9.79 -2.34 12.64
CA TRP A 28 10.66 -1.21 13.01
C TRP A 28 9.88 0.10 13.11
N ILE A 29 8.81 0.25 12.33
CA ILE A 29 7.98 1.45 12.27
C ILE A 29 6.76 1.33 13.20
N LEU A 30 6.16 0.14 13.26
CA LEU A 30 4.98 -0.15 14.09
C LEU A 30 5.31 -0.34 15.57
N SER A 31 6.59 -0.50 15.92
CA SER A 31 7.03 -0.58 17.31
C SER A 31 6.65 0.68 18.09
N ARG A 32 6.15 0.48 19.32
CA ARG A 32 5.84 1.58 20.25
C ARG A 32 7.08 2.30 20.77
N VAL A 33 8.28 1.76 20.52
CA VAL A 33 9.55 2.38 20.91
C VAL A 33 9.89 3.48 19.90
N LYS A 34 9.53 4.73 20.24
CA LYS A 34 9.63 5.91 19.36
C LYS A 34 11.02 6.11 18.73
N THR A 35 12.08 5.71 19.41
CA THR A 35 13.47 5.88 18.97
C THR A 35 13.90 4.98 17.81
N ILE A 36 13.18 3.88 17.55
CA ILE A 36 13.66 2.82 16.65
C ILE A 36 13.25 3.06 15.18
N GLY A 37 12.16 3.78 14.93
CA GLY A 37 11.58 3.95 13.59
C GLY A 37 11.89 5.27 12.89
N HIS A 38 12.57 6.22 13.55
CA HIS A 38 12.80 7.56 13.00
C HIS A 38 13.69 7.49 11.74
N GLY A 39 13.16 7.99 10.62
CA GLY A 39 13.85 8.00 9.33
C GLY A 39 13.82 6.68 8.55
N ILE A 40 13.28 5.60 9.13
CA ILE A 40 13.15 4.31 8.45
C ILE A 40 11.92 4.32 7.54
N ARG A 41 12.08 3.78 6.34
CA ARG A 41 11.00 3.54 5.38
C ARG A 41 10.98 2.07 5.02
N SER A 42 9.93 1.37 5.41
CA SER A 42 9.69 -0.04 5.11
C SER A 42 8.90 -0.14 3.82
N LYS A 43 9.43 -0.84 2.81
CA LYS A 43 8.81 -0.90 1.48
C LYS A 43 8.43 -2.32 1.11
N GLN A 44 7.30 -2.46 0.42
CA GLN A 44 6.91 -3.69 -0.26
C GLN A 44 6.56 -3.33 -1.71
N ASN A 45 7.52 -3.57 -2.61
CA ASN A 45 7.39 -3.27 -4.03
C ASN A 45 7.17 -4.57 -4.82
N PRO A 46 6.56 -4.50 -6.01
CA PRO A 46 6.50 -5.64 -6.93
C PRO A 46 7.90 -6.18 -7.23
N THR A 47 8.02 -7.51 -7.17
CA THR A 47 9.26 -8.22 -7.49
C THR A 47 9.38 -8.42 -9.00
N LYS A 48 10.62 -8.62 -9.49
CA LYS A 48 10.86 -8.95 -10.91
C LYS A 48 10.10 -10.21 -11.35
N LYS A 49 9.99 -11.21 -10.46
CA LYS A 49 9.26 -12.46 -10.73
C LYS A 49 7.77 -12.21 -10.94
N GLU A 50 7.14 -11.42 -10.08
CA GLU A 50 5.72 -11.07 -10.20
C GLU A 50 5.44 -10.29 -11.48
N LEU A 51 6.32 -9.35 -11.83
CA LEU A 51 6.24 -8.59 -13.08
C LEU A 51 6.32 -9.51 -14.31
N LEU A 52 7.24 -10.48 -14.30
CA LEU A 52 7.37 -11.47 -15.38
C LEU A 52 6.15 -12.41 -15.47
N GLN A 53 5.50 -12.69 -14.35
CA GLN A 53 4.27 -13.49 -14.28
C GLN A 53 3.00 -12.70 -14.62
N GLY A 54 3.14 -11.41 -14.98
CA GLY A 54 1.99 -10.54 -15.28
C GLY A 54 1.15 -10.17 -14.05
N VAL A 55 1.66 -10.42 -12.84
CA VAL A 55 0.94 -10.13 -11.59
C VAL A 55 1.24 -8.68 -11.18
N TYR A 56 0.26 -7.81 -11.36
CA TYR A 56 0.37 -6.43 -10.90
C TYR A 56 0.12 -6.32 -9.39
N LYS A 57 1.04 -5.67 -8.67
CA LYS A 57 0.88 -5.31 -7.25
C LYS A 57 1.13 -3.82 -7.03
N PRO A 58 0.42 -3.17 -6.10
CA PRO A 58 0.75 -1.83 -5.62
C PRO A 58 2.17 -1.76 -5.02
N ARG A 59 2.72 -0.55 -4.95
CA ARG A 59 3.91 -0.25 -4.16
C ARG A 59 3.48 0.27 -2.80
N LEU A 60 3.85 -0.44 -1.74
CA LEU A 60 3.56 -0.03 -0.37
C LEU A 60 4.82 0.58 0.25
N THR A 61 4.64 1.72 0.92
CA THR A 61 5.68 2.31 1.76
C THR A 61 5.08 2.67 3.10
N LEU A 62 5.62 2.10 4.16
CA LEU A 62 5.31 2.47 5.54
C LEU A 62 6.41 3.39 6.05
N SER A 63 6.02 4.49 6.70
CA SER A 63 6.96 5.48 7.24
C SER A 63 6.36 6.22 8.43
N GLN A 64 7.20 6.65 9.37
CA GLN A 64 6.78 7.59 10.40
C GLN A 64 6.62 8.99 9.79
N ARG A 65 5.50 9.65 10.10
CA ARG A 65 5.26 11.05 9.74
C ARG A 65 4.89 11.84 10.99
N ILE A 66 5.38 13.07 11.08
CA ILE A 66 4.98 14.02 12.12
C ILE A 66 3.68 14.68 11.67
N SER A 67 2.61 14.53 12.45
CA SER A 67 1.34 15.20 12.23
C SER A 67 1.47 16.70 12.56
N PRO A 68 0.56 17.57 12.07
CA PRO A 68 0.59 19.00 12.40
C PRO A 68 0.54 19.29 13.91
N LEU A 69 0.02 18.36 14.71
CA LEU A 69 -0.05 18.42 16.17
C LEU A 69 1.24 17.93 16.87
N GLY A 70 2.29 17.58 16.10
CA GLY A 70 3.58 17.13 16.62
C GLY A 70 3.63 15.65 16.98
N HIS A 71 2.56 14.87 16.73
CA HIS A 71 2.54 13.44 17.02
C HIS A 71 3.19 12.65 15.89
N THR A 72 3.91 11.58 16.22
CA THR A 72 4.49 10.69 15.21
C THR A 72 3.53 9.54 14.95
N GLU A 73 3.14 9.37 13.70
CA GLU A 73 2.17 8.36 13.25
C GLU A 73 2.77 7.50 12.13
N ALA A 74 2.44 6.21 12.13
CA ALA A 74 2.83 5.29 11.07
C ALA A 74 1.88 5.46 9.88
N MET A 75 2.36 6.10 8.82
CA MET A 75 1.58 6.37 7.61
C MET A 75 1.88 5.31 6.56
N LEU A 76 0.83 4.69 6.02
CA LEU A 76 0.94 3.76 4.90
C LEU A 76 0.62 4.47 3.59
N LYS A 77 1.61 4.53 2.69
CA LYS A 77 1.48 5.03 1.34
C LYS A 77 1.29 3.85 0.37
N ILE A 78 0.27 3.93 -0.47
CA ILE A 78 -0.05 2.94 -1.51
C ILE A 78 0.01 3.66 -2.86
N GLU A 79 1.01 3.35 -3.67
CA GLU A 79 1.13 3.87 -5.03
C GLU A 79 0.74 2.79 -6.02
N LEU A 80 -0.22 3.08 -6.91
CA LEU A 80 -0.72 2.11 -7.87
C LEU A 80 -1.30 2.77 -9.11
N SER A 81 -1.34 1.98 -10.18
CA SER A 81 -2.10 2.28 -11.39
C SER A 81 -3.40 1.47 -11.37
N LEU A 82 -4.53 2.17 -11.44
CA LEU A 82 -5.85 1.55 -11.34
C LEU A 82 -6.16 0.67 -12.56
N PRO A 83 -5.91 1.10 -13.82
CA PRO A 83 -6.12 0.25 -14.99
C PRO A 83 -5.28 -1.04 -14.93
N LYS A 84 -4.00 -0.96 -14.52
CA LYS A 84 -3.15 -2.16 -14.38
C LYS A 84 -3.65 -3.12 -13.31
N LEU A 85 -4.26 -2.61 -12.24
CA LEU A 85 -4.79 -3.45 -11.18
C LEU A 85 -5.99 -4.28 -11.67
N VAL A 86 -6.84 -3.69 -12.52
CA VAL A 86 -8.07 -4.32 -13.00
C VAL A 86 -7.83 -5.13 -14.27
N PHE A 87 -7.18 -4.54 -15.28
CA PHE A 87 -7.02 -5.10 -16.62
C PHE A 87 -5.62 -5.68 -16.89
N GLY A 88 -4.66 -5.49 -15.98
CA GLY A 88 -3.26 -5.89 -16.18
C GLY A 88 -2.51 -5.02 -17.20
N ASN A 89 -3.17 -4.02 -17.79
CA ASN A 89 -2.64 -3.16 -18.84
C ASN A 89 -3.11 -1.71 -18.68
N ASN A 90 -2.61 -0.80 -19.52
CA ASN A 90 -2.92 0.63 -19.51
C ASN A 90 -3.78 1.09 -20.70
N PHE A 91 -4.22 0.18 -21.56
CA PHE A 91 -4.92 0.53 -22.80
C PHE A 91 -6.42 0.74 -22.57
N GLU A 92 -6.97 0.10 -21.53
CA GLU A 92 -8.38 0.17 -21.20
C GLU A 92 -8.64 1.21 -20.10
N GLU A 93 -9.57 2.12 -20.37
CA GLU A 93 -9.97 3.14 -19.41
C GLU A 93 -11.01 2.62 -18.41
N LEU A 94 -10.80 2.94 -17.13
CA LEU A 94 -11.78 2.66 -16.07
C LEU A 94 -12.98 3.60 -16.17
N ARG A 95 -14.17 3.05 -16.01
CA ARG A 95 -15.43 3.78 -15.91
C ARG A 95 -15.99 3.68 -14.50
N TYR A 96 -16.94 4.55 -14.17
CA TYR A 96 -17.57 4.56 -12.84
C TYR A 96 -18.20 3.21 -12.46
N LYS A 97 -18.77 2.48 -13.44
CA LYS A 97 -19.31 1.13 -13.22
C LYS A 97 -18.28 0.09 -12.78
N ASP A 98 -16.99 0.35 -13.02
CA ASP A 98 -15.90 -0.56 -12.67
C ASP A 98 -15.39 -0.31 -11.24
N PHE A 99 -15.93 0.70 -10.53
CA PHE A 99 -15.49 1.11 -9.20
C PHE A 99 -15.59 -0.01 -8.17
N GLU A 100 -16.71 -0.74 -8.15
CA GLU A 100 -16.91 -1.82 -7.18
C GLU A 100 -15.90 -2.96 -7.39
N ALA A 101 -15.70 -3.37 -8.64
CA ALA A 101 -14.71 -4.38 -9.00
C ALA A 101 -13.28 -3.93 -8.68
N LEU A 102 -12.97 -2.66 -8.95
CA LEU A 102 -11.68 -2.04 -8.60
C LEU A 102 -11.44 -2.08 -7.08
N ASN A 103 -12.44 -1.66 -6.28
CA ASN A 103 -12.33 -1.62 -4.83
C ASN A 103 -12.09 -3.02 -4.25
N GLN A 104 -12.90 -4.00 -4.66
CA GLN A 104 -12.74 -5.40 -4.24
C GLN A 104 -11.37 -5.96 -4.63
N LYS A 105 -10.91 -5.66 -5.84
CA LYS A 105 -9.58 -6.09 -6.32
C LYS A 105 -8.45 -5.46 -5.50
N LEU A 106 -8.56 -4.18 -5.17
CA LEU A 106 -7.57 -3.48 -4.35
C LEU A 106 -7.50 -4.08 -2.94
N VAL A 107 -8.64 -4.21 -2.25
CA VAL A 107 -8.72 -4.79 -0.91
C VAL A 107 -8.16 -6.21 -0.87
N SER A 108 -8.55 -7.05 -1.83
CA SER A 108 -8.05 -8.43 -1.95
C SER A 108 -6.52 -8.46 -2.17
N THR A 109 -6.01 -7.60 -3.05
CA THR A 109 -4.57 -7.53 -3.37
C THR A 109 -3.76 -7.09 -2.14
N LEU A 110 -4.23 -6.06 -1.42
CA LEU A 110 -3.58 -5.60 -0.19
C LEU A 110 -3.58 -6.70 0.89
N LYS A 111 -4.70 -7.42 1.04
CA LYS A 111 -4.81 -8.55 1.98
C LYS A 111 -3.79 -9.63 1.67
N ILE A 112 -3.64 -10.01 0.39
CA ILE A 112 -2.60 -10.95 -0.06
C ILE A 112 -1.20 -10.43 0.22
N MET A 113 -1.00 -9.10 0.19
CA MET A 113 0.28 -8.46 0.52
C MET A 113 0.57 -8.40 2.03
N GLY A 114 -0.37 -8.77 2.90
CA GLY A 114 -0.22 -8.72 4.35
C GLY A 114 -0.72 -7.40 4.97
N VAL A 115 -1.64 -6.71 4.30
CA VAL A 115 -2.25 -5.46 4.76
C VAL A 115 -3.78 -5.56 4.64
N ILE A 116 -4.47 -5.44 5.77
CA ILE A 116 -5.93 -5.30 5.80
C ILE A 116 -6.24 -3.80 5.85
N VAL A 117 -7.18 -3.35 5.03
CA VAL A 117 -7.70 -1.97 5.07
C VAL A 117 -9.16 -2.02 5.49
N SER A 118 -9.57 -1.07 6.33
CA SER A 118 -10.97 -0.87 6.66
C SER A 118 -11.65 -0.11 5.51
N PRO A 119 -12.80 -0.58 5.00
CA PRO A 119 -13.58 0.15 4.00
C PRO A 119 -14.19 1.44 4.55
#